data_AF-A0A428YAU0-F1
#
_entry.id   AF-A0A428YAU0-F1
#
_cell.length_a   1.000
_cell.length_b   1.000
_cell.length_c   1.000
_cell.angle_alpha   90.00
_cell.angle_beta   90.00
_cell.angle_gamma   90.00
#
_symmetry.space_group_name_H-M   'P 1'
#
loop_
_entity.id
_entity.type
_entity.pdbx_description
1 polymer ?
#
loop_
_entity_poly.entity_id
_entity_poly.type
_entity_poly.pdbx_seq_one_letter_code
_entity_poly.pdbx_strand_id
1 'polypeptide(L)'
;MNWPFAAPETAATLTGITVLIMAASFIVGRRHRSQQRQVIAEALESMAEHLAAGLTTTAQEQRRLAVALVDQHRLAARVDEDVRPYVISGPAKPGTLPPATGRPIDHVAAAVDDLRAIAQRRGDAGATPPVRGSALGPVPGLQDSPELREVYEAMLTTLTDRIRQANAVVLMAVTLGAGDAKTRARIADALRTADTGRQDSETLAGKGRLVSAVHRLAHTDTPVPESGVPGEATRQDVRRQSSTLREIVAGHEAELLGWLIDARTRCAPEKGGTAA
;
A
#
# COMPACT_ATOMS: atom_id res chain seq x y z
N MET A 1 55.64 44.38 -52.73
CA MET A 1 55.65 43.09 -53.44
C MET A 1 56.43 42.10 -52.59
N ASN A 2 55.95 40.94 -52.16
CA ASN A 2 54.67 40.24 -52.24
C ASN A 2 54.61 39.38 -50.96
N TRP A 3 53.54 39.49 -50.17
CA TRP A 3 53.23 38.49 -49.13
C TRP A 3 52.47 37.35 -49.79
N PRO A 4 52.92 36.08 -49.72
CA PRO A 4 52.23 34.99 -50.37
C PRO A 4 51.02 34.57 -49.53
N PHE A 5 49.89 34.43 -50.21
CA PHE A 5 48.65 33.82 -49.72
C PHE A 5 48.92 32.36 -49.30
N ALA A 6 49.00 32.10 -48.00
CA ALA A 6 48.83 30.77 -47.39
C ALA A 6 47.43 30.61 -46.76
N ALA A 7 46.43 31.31 -47.32
CA ALA A 7 45.07 31.36 -46.81
C ALA A 7 44.13 30.21 -47.27
N PRO A 8 44.26 29.57 -48.46
CA PRO A 8 43.26 28.60 -48.91
C PRO A 8 43.42 27.21 -48.25
N GLU A 9 44.64 26.77 -47.96
CA GLU A 9 44.89 25.44 -47.38
C GLU A 9 44.53 25.35 -45.89
N THR A 10 44.70 26.46 -45.15
CA THR A 10 44.33 26.58 -43.73
C THR A 10 42.81 26.66 -43.54
N ALA A 11 42.10 27.34 -44.45
CA ALA A 11 40.64 27.37 -44.44
C ALA A 11 40.00 26.01 -44.78
N ALA A 12 40.57 25.28 -45.75
CA ALA A 12 40.09 23.94 -46.14
C ALA A 12 40.29 22.90 -45.02
N THR A 13 41.42 22.94 -44.33
CA THR A 13 41.72 22.05 -43.20
C THR A 13 40.84 22.32 -41.97
N LEU A 14 40.61 23.58 -41.62
CA LEU A 14 39.65 23.96 -40.56
C LEU A 14 38.21 23.53 -40.88
N THR A 15 37.79 23.66 -42.14
CA THR A 15 36.45 23.22 -42.57
C THR A 15 36.31 21.69 -42.47
N GLY A 16 37.33 20.94 -42.91
CA GLY A 16 37.36 19.48 -42.82
C GLY A 16 37.32 18.95 -41.40
N ILE A 17 38.07 19.57 -40.48
CA ILE A 17 38.07 19.22 -39.04
C ILE A 17 36.68 19.49 -38.43
N THR A 18 36.07 20.63 -38.74
CA THR A 18 34.73 20.98 -38.21
C THR A 18 33.66 20.01 -38.69
N VAL A 19 33.68 19.60 -39.96
CA VAL A 19 32.76 18.59 -40.51
C VAL A 19 32.98 17.22 -39.86
N LEU A 20 34.23 16.83 -39.60
CA LEU A 20 34.57 15.58 -38.90
C LEU A 20 34.07 15.59 -37.45
N ILE A 21 34.24 16.69 -36.73
CA ILE A 21 33.71 16.86 -35.36
C ILE A 21 32.18 16.79 -35.39
N MET A 22 31.51 17.50 -36.30
CA MET A 22 30.05 17.43 -36.42
C MET A 22 29.55 16.02 -36.77
N ALA A 23 30.24 15.31 -37.68
CA ALA A 23 29.90 13.93 -38.03
C ALA A 23 30.13 12.96 -36.87
N ALA A 24 31.24 13.10 -36.13
CA ALA A 24 31.53 12.31 -34.94
C ALA A 24 30.51 12.58 -33.82
N SER A 25 30.17 13.84 -33.56
CA SER A 25 29.12 14.23 -32.61
C SER A 25 27.75 13.71 -33.03
N PHE A 26 27.44 13.72 -34.33
CA PHE A 26 26.21 13.15 -34.87
C PHE A 26 26.16 11.62 -34.69
N ILE A 27 27.26 10.91 -34.95
CA ILE A 27 27.35 9.45 -34.77
C ILE A 27 27.27 9.07 -33.30
N VAL A 28 27.98 9.78 -32.41
CA VAL A 28 27.90 9.58 -30.96
C VAL A 28 26.49 9.88 -30.45
N GLY A 29 25.88 10.98 -30.90
CA GLY A 29 24.49 11.33 -30.57
C GLY A 29 23.50 10.28 -31.09
N ARG A 30 23.72 9.73 -32.29
CA ARG A 30 22.87 8.67 -32.86
C ARG A 30 23.03 7.35 -32.12
N ARG A 31 24.26 6.97 -31.75
CA ARG A 31 24.53 5.76 -30.93
C ARG A 31 23.91 5.90 -29.54
N HIS A 32 24.09 7.05 -28.90
CA HIS A 32 23.50 7.33 -27.60
C HIS A 32 21.96 7.30 -27.65
N ARG A 33 21.35 7.93 -28.66
CA ARG A 33 19.89 7.90 -28.88
C ARG A 33 19.38 6.49 -29.19
N SER A 34 20.15 5.67 -29.89
CA SER A 34 19.82 4.27 -30.14
C SER A 34 19.85 3.44 -28.87
N GLN A 35 20.87 3.62 -28.03
CA GLN A 35 20.97 2.95 -26.72
C GLN A 35 19.83 3.38 -25.79
N GLN A 36 19.54 4.68 -25.71
CA GLN A 36 18.40 5.19 -24.93
C GLN A 36 17.07 4.61 -25.41
N ARG A 37 16.85 4.53 -26.73
CA ARG A 37 15.66 3.89 -27.31
C ARG A 37 15.52 2.44 -26.87
N GLN A 38 16.62 1.69 -26.90
CA GLN A 38 16.62 0.29 -26.53
C GLN A 38 16.29 0.12 -25.03
N VAL A 39 16.97 0.85 -24.15
CA VAL A 39 16.73 0.80 -22.70
C VAL A 39 15.28 1.16 -22.36
N ILE A 40 14.72 2.18 -23.01
CA ILE A 40 13.32 2.58 -22.79
C ILE A 40 12.34 1.55 -23.35
N ALA A 41 12.64 0.92 -24.49
CA ALA A 41 11.81 -0.16 -25.04
C ALA A 41 11.80 -1.39 -24.11
N GLU A 42 12.97 -1.80 -23.60
CA GLU A 42 13.11 -2.89 -22.64
C GLU A 42 12.36 -2.58 -21.33
N ALA A 43 12.43 -1.34 -20.84
CA ALA A 43 11.68 -0.91 -19.67
C ALA A 43 10.15 -0.99 -19.89
N LEU A 44 9.65 -0.56 -21.06
CA LEU A 44 8.23 -0.67 -21.39
C LEU A 44 7.77 -2.13 -21.50
N GLU A 45 8.59 -3.00 -22.09
CA GLU A 45 8.29 -4.42 -22.19
C GLU A 45 8.21 -5.05 -20.80
N SER A 46 9.20 -4.79 -19.94
CA SER A 46 9.21 -5.25 -18.55
C SER A 46 8.00 -4.76 -17.75
N MET A 47 7.58 -3.50 -17.92
CA MET A 47 6.36 -2.96 -17.31
C MET A 47 5.09 -3.66 -17.82
N ALA A 48 5.02 -3.95 -19.11
CA ALA A 48 3.88 -4.63 -19.71
C ALA A 48 3.79 -6.11 -19.29
N GLU A 49 4.93 -6.79 -19.21
CA GLU A 49 5.04 -8.13 -18.65
C GLU A 49 4.62 -8.17 -17.19
N HIS A 50 5.05 -7.19 -16.39
CA HIS A 50 4.64 -7.10 -14.99
C HIS A 50 3.11 -6.96 -14.85
N LEU A 51 2.48 -6.09 -15.65
CA LEU A 51 1.02 -5.97 -15.69
C LEU A 51 0.33 -7.28 -16.09
N ALA A 52 0.93 -8.06 -17.01
CA ALA A 52 0.37 -9.32 -17.47
C ALA A 52 0.56 -10.47 -16.47
N ALA A 53 1.70 -10.49 -15.76
CA ALA A 53 2.03 -11.49 -14.75
C ALA A 53 1.16 -11.37 -13.49
N GLY A 54 0.60 -10.18 -13.24
CA GLY A 54 -0.25 -9.89 -12.09
C GLY A 54 0.56 -9.66 -10.81
N LEU A 55 -0.11 -9.82 -9.67
CA LEU A 55 0.45 -9.44 -8.37
C LEU A 55 1.59 -10.35 -7.92
N THR A 56 2.66 -9.72 -7.44
CA THR A 56 3.72 -10.41 -6.70
C THR A 56 3.19 -10.98 -5.38
N THR A 57 3.93 -11.94 -4.80
CA THR A 57 3.61 -12.50 -3.49
C THR A 57 3.54 -11.44 -2.40
N THR A 58 4.42 -10.43 -2.44
CA THR A 58 4.42 -9.33 -1.46
C THR A 58 3.23 -8.41 -1.65
N ALA A 59 2.83 -8.07 -2.88
CA ALA A 59 1.63 -7.28 -3.13
C ALA A 59 0.34 -8.03 -2.72
N GLN A 60 0.28 -9.34 -2.96
CA GLN A 60 -0.82 -10.19 -2.48
C GLN A 60 -0.90 -10.19 -0.95
N GLU A 61 0.24 -10.26 -0.27
CA GLU A 61 0.31 -10.20 1.17
C GLU A 61 -0.17 -8.85 1.71
N GLN A 62 0.31 -7.73 1.15
CA GLN A 62 -0.15 -6.39 1.54
C GLN A 62 -1.67 -6.25 1.39
N ARG A 63 -2.26 -6.78 0.30
CA ARG A 63 -3.72 -6.80 0.13
C ARG A 63 -4.42 -7.61 1.21
N ARG A 64 -3.93 -8.81 1.52
CA ARG A 64 -4.50 -9.67 2.58
C ARG A 64 -4.46 -8.98 3.94
N LEU A 65 -3.33 -8.35 4.27
CA LEU A 65 -3.18 -7.60 5.52
C LEU A 65 -4.13 -6.40 5.58
N ALA A 66 -4.29 -5.67 4.48
CA ALA A 66 -5.22 -4.54 4.42
C ALA A 66 -6.69 -4.97 4.53
N VAL A 67 -7.07 -6.13 3.98
CA VAL A 67 -8.40 -6.73 4.20
C VAL A 67 -8.58 -7.09 5.68
N ALA A 68 -7.58 -7.69 6.32
CA ALA A 68 -7.64 -8.00 7.74
C ALA A 68 -7.82 -6.75 8.61
N LEU A 69 -7.13 -5.64 8.32
CA LEU A 69 -7.34 -4.36 9.00
C LEU A 69 -8.77 -3.85 8.86
N VAL A 70 -9.36 -3.94 7.67
CA VAL A 70 -10.77 -3.54 7.43
C VAL A 70 -11.73 -4.40 8.24
N ASP A 71 -11.52 -5.73 8.24
CA ASP A 71 -12.37 -6.66 8.97
C ASP A 71 -12.28 -6.42 10.49
N GLN A 72 -11.07 -6.26 11.03
CA GLN A 72 -10.87 -5.93 12.44
C GLN A 72 -11.49 -4.58 12.82
N HIS A 73 -11.33 -3.55 11.97
CA HIS A 73 -11.93 -2.24 12.21
C HIS A 73 -13.46 -2.30 12.23
N ARG A 74 -14.09 -3.05 11.31
CA ARG A 74 -15.54 -3.26 11.29
C ARG A 74 -16.01 -4.01 12.53
N LEU A 75 -15.26 -5.02 12.95
CA LEU A 75 -15.54 -5.77 14.17
C LEU A 75 -15.47 -4.86 15.40
N ALA A 76 -14.41 -4.06 15.54
CA ALA A 76 -14.26 -3.11 16.64
C ALA A 76 -15.41 -2.10 16.69
N ALA A 77 -15.82 -1.53 15.54
CA ALA A 77 -16.97 -0.62 15.47
C ALA A 77 -18.27 -1.27 15.93
N ARG A 78 -18.53 -2.51 15.49
CA ARG A 78 -19.72 -3.26 15.92
C ARG A 78 -19.69 -3.59 17.42
N VAL A 79 -18.51 -3.94 17.96
CA VAL A 79 -18.34 -4.19 19.40
C VAL A 79 -18.56 -2.91 20.22
N ASP A 80 -18.12 -1.75 19.71
CA ASP A 80 -18.38 -0.45 20.34
C ASP A 80 -19.87 -0.12 20.39
N GLU A 81 -20.63 -0.48 19.35
CA GLU A 81 -22.09 -0.28 19.29
C GLU A 81 -22.86 -1.30 20.16
N ASP A 82 -22.54 -2.58 20.02
CA ASP A 82 -23.36 -3.68 20.55
C ASP A 82 -22.96 -4.11 21.98
N VAL A 83 -21.71 -3.87 22.40
CA VAL A 83 -21.18 -4.44 23.66
C VAL A 83 -20.82 -3.37 24.67
N ARG A 84 -20.13 -2.31 24.23
CA ARG A 84 -19.61 -1.27 25.14
C ARG A 84 -20.70 -0.61 26.01
N PRO A 85 -21.93 -0.32 25.53
CA PRO A 85 -22.97 0.26 26.39
C PRO A 85 -23.29 -0.60 27.62
N TYR A 86 -23.28 -1.92 27.47
CA TYR A 86 -23.54 -2.88 28.54
C TYR A 86 -22.36 -3.00 29.52
N VAL A 87 -21.14 -2.92 29.00
CA VAL A 87 -19.92 -2.93 29.81
C VAL A 87 -19.84 -1.70 30.73
N ILE A 88 -20.29 -0.54 30.26
CA ILE A 88 -20.31 0.72 31.03
C ILE A 88 -21.46 0.71 32.07
N SER A 89 -22.62 0.17 31.69
CA SER A 89 -23.83 0.18 32.52
C SER A 89 -23.81 -0.84 33.67
N GLY A 90 -22.86 -1.78 33.65
CA GLY A 90 -22.79 -2.91 34.59
C GLY A 90 -23.76 -4.05 34.21
N PRO A 91 -23.68 -5.20 34.90
CA PRO A 91 -24.56 -6.33 34.61
C PRO A 91 -26.03 -5.91 34.75
N ALA A 92 -26.85 -6.31 33.78
CA ALA A 92 -28.29 -6.05 33.81
C ALA A 92 -28.89 -6.61 35.12
N LYS A 93 -29.65 -5.79 35.85
CA LYS A 93 -30.24 -6.22 37.13
C LYS A 93 -31.15 -7.44 36.90
N PRO A 94 -31.19 -8.40 37.83
CA PRO A 94 -32.12 -9.53 37.74
C PRO A 94 -33.56 -9.03 37.53
N GLY A 95 -34.21 -9.46 36.45
CA GLY A 95 -35.60 -9.08 36.13
C GLY A 95 -35.77 -7.95 35.09
N THR A 96 -34.71 -7.32 34.59
CA THR A 96 -34.83 -6.45 33.40
C THR A 96 -35.03 -7.29 32.14
N LEU A 97 -35.98 -6.89 31.30
CA LEU A 97 -36.21 -7.52 29.99
C LEU A 97 -34.88 -7.58 29.21
N PRO A 98 -34.52 -8.73 28.62
CA PRO A 98 -33.39 -8.77 27.69
C PRO A 98 -33.68 -7.78 26.55
N PRO A 99 -32.69 -7.00 26.11
CA PRO A 99 -32.86 -6.16 24.93
C PRO A 99 -33.25 -7.05 23.74
N ALA A 100 -34.01 -6.48 22.81
CA ALA A 100 -34.56 -7.20 21.65
C ALA A 100 -33.47 -7.86 20.77
N THR A 101 -32.20 -7.50 20.96
CA THR A 101 -31.04 -7.90 20.18
C THR A 101 -30.27 -9.11 20.70
N GLY A 102 -30.58 -9.65 21.89
CA GLY A 102 -29.88 -10.80 22.48
C GLY A 102 -29.13 -10.47 23.77
N ARG A 103 -28.40 -11.44 24.33
CA ARG A 103 -27.62 -11.20 25.56
C ARG A 103 -26.25 -10.62 25.18
N PRO A 104 -25.75 -9.59 25.88
CA PRO A 104 -24.43 -8.99 25.60
C PRO A 104 -23.28 -10.01 25.52
N ILE A 105 -23.34 -11.07 26.32
CA ILE A 105 -22.36 -12.16 26.31
C ILE A 105 -22.33 -12.95 24.98
N ASP A 106 -23.46 -13.08 24.29
CA ASP A 106 -23.55 -13.78 23.01
C ASP A 106 -22.91 -12.94 21.90
N HIS A 107 -23.09 -11.61 21.94
CA HIS A 107 -22.41 -10.67 21.03
C HIS A 107 -20.89 -10.69 21.23
N VAL A 108 -20.41 -10.77 22.49
CA VAL A 108 -18.99 -10.92 22.80
C VAL A 108 -18.45 -12.26 22.27
N ALA A 109 -19.18 -13.36 22.45
CA ALA A 109 -18.77 -14.67 21.95
C ALA A 109 -18.66 -14.67 20.42
N ALA A 110 -19.67 -14.13 19.72
CA ALA A 110 -19.67 -13.99 18.27
C ALA A 110 -18.49 -13.12 17.78
N ALA A 111 -18.20 -12.02 18.49
CA ALA A 111 -17.07 -11.15 18.15
C ALA A 111 -15.71 -11.86 18.29
N VAL A 112 -15.53 -12.69 19.32
CA VAL A 112 -14.31 -13.49 19.49
C VAL A 112 -14.17 -14.53 18.37
N ASP A 113 -15.26 -15.18 17.98
CA ASP A 113 -15.23 -16.17 16.90
C ASP A 113 -14.95 -15.53 15.54
N ASP A 114 -15.54 -14.35 15.27
CA ASP A 114 -15.22 -13.56 14.08
C ASP A 114 -13.74 -13.14 14.04
N LEU A 115 -13.17 -12.71 15.18
CA LEU A 115 -11.76 -12.33 15.27
C LEU A 115 -10.83 -13.52 14.96
N ARG A 116 -11.17 -14.71 15.48
CA ARG A 116 -10.44 -15.95 15.15
C ARG A 116 -10.59 -16.32 13.68
N ALA A 117 -11.77 -16.14 13.09
CA ALA A 117 -11.99 -16.40 11.67
C ALA A 117 -11.14 -15.46 10.79
N ILE A 118 -10.99 -14.18 11.19
CA ILE A 118 -10.11 -13.23 10.51
C ILE A 118 -8.64 -13.72 10.56
N ALA A 119 -8.15 -14.14 11.73
CA ALA A 119 -6.80 -14.65 11.90
C ALA A 119 -6.55 -15.93 11.07
N GLN A 120 -7.51 -16.87 11.05
CA GLN A 120 -7.43 -18.09 10.25
C GLN A 120 -7.36 -17.80 8.75
N ARG A 121 -8.14 -16.83 8.24
CA ARG A 121 -8.07 -16.41 6.82
C ARG A 121 -6.72 -15.81 6.45
N ARG A 122 -6.00 -15.21 7.40
CA ARG A 122 -4.64 -14.69 7.20
C ARG A 122 -3.59 -15.82 7.09
N GLY A 123 -3.88 -17.00 7.64
CA GLY A 123 -2.94 -18.12 7.73
C GLY A 123 -2.16 -18.15 9.05
N ASP A 124 -2.57 -17.38 10.04
CA ASP A 124 -1.95 -17.39 11.37
C ASP A 124 -2.51 -18.57 12.18
N ALA A 125 -1.71 -19.62 12.30
CA ALA A 125 -2.03 -20.80 13.12
C ALA A 125 -1.53 -20.68 14.57
N GLY A 126 -0.92 -19.54 14.93
CA GLY A 126 -0.25 -19.32 16.21
C GLY A 126 -1.12 -18.58 17.22
N ALA A 127 -1.02 -18.97 18.49
CA ALA A 127 -1.62 -18.24 19.61
C ALA A 127 -1.02 -16.83 19.68
N THR A 128 -1.86 -15.82 19.45
CA THR A 128 -1.51 -14.41 19.65
C THR A 128 -1.12 -14.23 21.12
N PRO A 129 0.12 -13.79 21.43
CA PRO A 129 0.51 -13.56 22.82
C PRO A 129 -0.38 -12.44 23.39
N PRO A 130 -0.93 -12.60 24.60
CA PRO A 130 -1.79 -11.60 25.19
C PRO A 130 -0.99 -10.32 25.44
N VAL A 131 -1.33 -9.24 24.74
CA VAL A 131 -0.85 -7.90 25.10
C VAL A 131 -1.63 -7.47 26.34
N ARG A 132 -0.91 -7.20 27.43
CA ARG A 132 -1.54 -6.68 28.65
C ARG A 132 -1.98 -5.25 28.41
N GLY A 133 -3.30 -5.06 28.33
CA GLY A 133 -3.93 -3.77 28.48
C GLY A 133 -5.45 -3.80 28.26
N SER A 134 -6.22 -4.24 29.25
CA SER A 134 -7.59 -3.74 29.42
C SER A 134 -8.08 -3.93 30.87
N ALA A 135 -8.90 -2.98 31.31
CA ALA A 135 -10.00 -3.15 32.28
C ALA A 135 -11.16 -2.22 31.85
N LEU A 136 -11.38 -2.18 30.53
CA LEU A 136 -12.52 -1.63 29.78
C LEU A 136 -12.64 -0.10 29.68
N GLY A 137 -11.55 0.55 29.29
CA GLY A 137 -11.62 1.83 28.57
C GLY A 137 -12.32 1.71 27.20
N PRO A 138 -12.13 2.67 26.27
CA PRO A 138 -12.74 2.62 24.94
C PRO A 138 -12.31 1.36 24.16
N VAL A 139 -13.16 0.91 23.21
CA VAL A 139 -12.79 -0.18 22.30
C VAL A 139 -11.57 0.25 21.48
N PRO A 140 -10.53 -0.60 21.33
CA PRO A 140 -9.35 -0.25 20.52
C PRO A 140 -9.75 0.17 19.09
N GLY A 141 -9.21 1.30 18.64
CA GLY A 141 -9.54 1.90 17.35
C GLY A 141 -8.31 2.09 16.46
N LEU A 142 -8.41 1.67 15.20
CA LEU A 142 -7.31 1.78 14.23
C LEU A 142 -7.22 3.15 13.54
N GLN A 143 -8.29 3.95 13.53
CA GLN A 143 -8.33 5.19 12.73
C GLN A 143 -7.34 6.25 13.22
N ASP A 144 -7.01 6.21 14.50
CA ASP A 144 -6.11 7.16 15.16
C ASP A 144 -4.72 6.57 15.45
N SER A 145 -4.43 5.35 14.98
CA SER A 145 -3.12 4.71 15.20
C SER A 145 -2.01 5.51 14.49
N PRO A 146 -1.01 6.00 15.24
CA PRO A 146 0.15 6.66 14.64
C PRO A 146 0.96 5.69 13.75
N GLU A 147 1.08 4.44 14.15
CA GLU A 147 1.80 3.40 13.38
C GLU A 147 1.13 3.16 12.03
N LEU A 148 -0.21 3.09 12.00
CA LEU A 148 -0.95 2.94 10.76
C LEU A 148 -0.80 4.17 9.85
N ARG A 149 -0.66 5.36 10.44
CA ARG A 149 -0.45 6.61 9.69
C ARG A 149 0.94 6.63 9.06
N GLU A 150 1.97 6.26 9.80
CA GLU A 150 3.34 6.17 9.28
C GLU A 150 3.43 5.18 8.11
N VAL A 151 2.81 4.00 8.24
CA VAL A 151 2.78 3.02 7.15
C VAL A 151 2.00 3.53 5.95
N TYR A 152 0.87 4.20 6.17
CA TYR A 152 0.10 4.82 5.11
C TYR A 152 0.93 5.85 4.32
N GLU A 153 1.63 6.75 5.01
CA GLU A 153 2.48 7.77 4.39
C GLU A 153 3.65 7.14 3.60
N ALA A 154 4.26 6.08 4.14
CA ALA A 154 5.29 5.33 3.44
C ALA A 154 4.75 4.67 2.15
N MET A 155 3.58 4.02 2.22
CA MET A 155 2.93 3.42 1.05
C MET A 155 2.57 4.48 0.00
N LEU A 156 2.06 5.63 0.44
CA LEU A 156 1.71 6.75 -0.43
C LEU A 156 2.95 7.29 -1.16
N THR A 157 4.06 7.44 -0.45
CA THR A 157 5.34 7.89 -1.02
C THR A 157 5.83 6.90 -2.08
N THR A 158 5.89 5.61 -1.75
CA THR A 158 6.31 4.56 -2.69
C THR A 158 5.42 4.51 -3.94
N LEU A 159 4.09 4.62 -3.78
CA LEU A 159 3.16 4.66 -4.91
C LEU A 159 3.40 5.89 -5.79
N THR A 160 3.57 7.06 -5.18
CA THR A 160 3.84 8.32 -5.89
C THR A 160 5.12 8.24 -6.70
N ASP A 161 6.20 7.72 -6.11
CA ASP A 161 7.48 7.56 -6.79
C ASP A 161 7.38 6.58 -7.96
N ARG A 162 6.69 5.45 -7.79
CA ARG A 162 6.44 4.48 -8.87
C ARG A 162 5.65 5.08 -10.01
N ILE A 163 4.59 5.85 -9.71
CA ILE A 163 3.81 6.56 -10.74
C ILE A 163 4.70 7.57 -11.48
N ARG A 164 5.50 8.35 -10.76
CA ARG A 164 6.42 9.34 -11.34
C ARG A 164 7.45 8.69 -12.27
N GLN A 165 8.11 7.61 -11.82
CA GLN A 165 9.10 6.87 -12.60
C GLN A 165 8.49 6.31 -13.89
N ALA A 166 7.34 5.65 -13.79
CA ALA A 166 6.68 5.06 -14.95
C ALA A 166 6.20 6.13 -15.95
N ASN A 167 5.69 7.26 -15.47
CA ASN A 167 5.35 8.40 -16.33
C ASN A 167 6.59 8.94 -17.06
N ALA A 168 7.75 9.01 -16.41
CA ALA A 168 9.00 9.42 -17.06
C ALA A 168 9.40 8.46 -18.18
N VAL A 169 9.32 7.14 -17.97
CA VAL A 169 9.59 6.12 -19.00
C VAL A 169 8.62 6.25 -20.17
N VAL A 170 7.31 6.39 -19.92
CA VAL A 170 6.31 6.56 -20.97
C VAL A 170 6.55 7.84 -21.77
N LEU A 171 6.86 8.97 -21.11
CA LEU A 171 7.17 10.23 -21.78
C LEU A 171 8.45 10.13 -22.65
N MET A 172 9.50 9.51 -22.12
CA MET A 172 10.73 9.24 -22.89
C MET A 172 10.46 8.33 -24.08
N ALA A 173 9.60 7.33 -23.92
CA ALA A 173 9.23 6.44 -25.02
C ALA A 173 8.49 7.18 -26.15
N VAL A 174 7.57 8.10 -25.80
CA VAL A 174 6.88 8.94 -26.78
C VAL A 174 7.86 9.86 -27.50
N THR A 175 8.75 10.54 -26.79
CA THR A 175 9.72 11.47 -27.40
C THR A 175 10.75 10.77 -28.28
N LEU A 176 11.16 9.56 -27.91
CA LEU A 176 12.12 8.78 -28.68
C LEU A 176 11.47 7.95 -29.80
N GLY A 177 10.15 7.76 -29.78
CA GLY A 177 9.45 6.83 -30.66
C GLY A 177 9.79 5.36 -30.36
N ALA A 178 10.01 5.03 -29.08
CA ALA A 178 10.39 3.71 -28.62
C ALA A 178 9.18 2.87 -28.17
N GLY A 179 9.24 1.56 -28.40
CA GLY A 179 8.18 0.62 -28.06
C GLY A 179 6.93 0.69 -28.95
N ASP A 180 6.03 -0.26 -28.76
CA ASP A 180 4.75 -0.32 -29.48
C ASP A 180 3.71 0.67 -28.89
N ALA A 181 2.87 1.24 -29.76
CA ALA A 181 1.87 2.24 -29.37
C ALA A 181 0.78 1.67 -28.44
N LYS A 182 0.38 0.42 -28.64
CA LYS A 182 -0.62 -0.25 -27.79
C LYS A 182 -0.05 -0.54 -26.41
N THR A 183 1.23 -0.94 -26.34
CA THR A 183 1.93 -1.13 -25.06
C THR A 183 2.01 0.19 -24.27
N ARG A 184 2.41 1.29 -24.92
CA ARG A 184 2.42 2.62 -24.27
C ARG A 184 1.04 3.03 -23.77
N ALA A 185 -0.01 2.83 -24.57
CA ALA A 185 -1.38 3.16 -24.19
C ALA A 185 -1.84 2.35 -22.96
N ARG A 186 -1.57 1.05 -22.94
CA ARG A 186 -1.91 0.17 -21.80
C ARG A 186 -1.22 0.60 -20.51
N ILE A 187 0.07 0.95 -20.57
CA ILE A 187 0.81 1.43 -19.40
C ILE A 187 0.25 2.78 -18.94
N ALA A 188 -0.07 3.69 -19.87
CA ALA A 188 -0.67 4.97 -19.54
C ALA A 188 -2.07 4.84 -18.89
N ASP A 189 -2.90 3.89 -19.34
CA ASP A 189 -4.19 3.56 -18.71
C ASP A 189 -4.00 3.03 -17.27
N ALA A 190 -3.04 2.13 -17.08
CA ALA A 190 -2.71 1.60 -15.75
C ALA A 190 -2.23 2.72 -14.80
N LEU A 191 -1.41 3.65 -15.28
CA LEU A 191 -0.94 4.79 -14.48
C LEU A 191 -2.05 5.77 -14.10
N ARG A 192 -3.00 6.03 -15.01
CA ARG A 192 -4.20 6.83 -14.69
C ARG A 192 -5.05 6.17 -13.61
N THR A 193 -5.21 4.85 -13.69
CA THR A 193 -5.92 4.07 -12.67
C THR A 193 -5.20 4.13 -11.33
N ALA A 194 -3.86 4.01 -11.34
CA ALA A 194 -3.02 4.10 -10.15
C ALA A 194 -3.09 5.49 -9.49
N ASP A 195 -3.04 6.56 -10.28
CA ASP A 195 -3.14 7.93 -9.76
C ASP A 195 -4.54 8.21 -9.19
N THR A 196 -5.60 7.71 -9.82
CA THR A 196 -6.96 7.78 -9.25
C THR A 196 -7.02 7.06 -7.90
N GLY A 197 -6.44 5.86 -7.81
CA GLY A 197 -6.35 5.11 -6.54
C GLY A 197 -5.59 5.87 -5.45
N ARG A 198 -4.48 6.53 -5.82
CA ARG A 198 -3.69 7.40 -4.94
C ARG A 198 -4.53 8.57 -4.40
N GLN A 199 -5.18 9.33 -5.28
CA GLN A 199 -6.01 10.50 -4.92
C GLN A 199 -7.21 10.12 -4.05
N ASP A 200 -7.89 9.01 -4.37
CA ASP A 200 -8.98 8.48 -3.55
C ASP A 200 -8.51 8.14 -2.15
N SER A 201 -7.31 7.58 -2.03
CA SER A 201 -6.73 7.23 -0.75
C SER A 201 -6.39 8.45 0.09
N GLU A 202 -5.76 9.47 -0.49
CA GLU A 202 -5.53 10.77 0.17
C GLU A 202 -6.84 11.40 0.65
N THR A 203 -7.89 11.35 -0.19
CA THR A 203 -9.22 11.84 0.18
C THR A 203 -9.82 11.09 1.36
N LEU A 204 -9.63 9.77 1.43
CA LEU A 204 -10.07 8.95 2.56
C LEU A 204 -9.29 9.29 3.83
N ALA A 205 -7.97 9.41 3.74
CA ALA A 205 -7.12 9.78 4.87
C ALA A 205 -7.47 11.17 5.41
N GLY A 206 -7.68 12.16 4.53
CA GLY A 206 -8.11 13.52 4.91
C GLY A 206 -9.49 13.57 5.59
N LYS A 207 -10.32 12.53 5.43
CA LYS A 207 -11.60 12.35 6.14
C LYS A 207 -11.47 11.54 7.44
N GLY A 208 -10.24 11.25 7.90
CA GLY A 208 -9.99 10.42 9.06
C GLY A 208 -10.27 8.92 8.85
N ARG A 209 -10.40 8.46 7.60
CA ARG A 209 -10.70 7.05 7.26
C ARG A 209 -9.43 6.30 6.86
N LEU A 210 -8.45 6.30 7.76
CA LEU A 210 -7.11 5.77 7.55
C LEU A 210 -7.09 4.29 7.14
N VAL A 211 -7.90 3.44 7.78
CA VAL A 211 -8.00 2.01 7.41
C VAL A 211 -8.50 1.83 5.97
N SER A 212 -9.47 2.64 5.54
CA SER A 212 -9.96 2.64 4.17
C SER A 212 -8.91 3.16 3.18
N ALA A 213 -8.11 4.15 3.59
CA ALA A 213 -7.02 4.71 2.79
C ALA A 213 -5.92 3.67 2.53
N VAL A 214 -5.47 2.96 3.58
CA VAL A 214 -4.51 1.85 3.47
C VAL A 214 -5.05 0.74 2.58
N HIS A 215 -6.32 0.36 2.77
CA HIS A 215 -6.98 -0.61 1.89
C HIS A 215 -6.96 -0.17 0.42
N ARG A 216 -7.25 1.12 0.15
CA ARG A 216 -7.22 1.67 -1.22
C ARG A 216 -5.82 1.59 -1.82
N LEU A 217 -4.77 1.96 -1.08
CA LEU A 217 -3.39 1.89 -1.56
C LEU A 217 -2.93 0.45 -1.82
N ALA A 218 -3.21 -0.48 -0.91
CA ALA A 218 -2.82 -1.89 -1.06
C ALA A 218 -3.45 -2.55 -2.31
N HIS A 219 -4.61 -2.05 -2.75
CA HIS A 219 -5.31 -2.53 -3.95
C HIS A 219 -4.99 -1.70 -5.21
N THR A 220 -4.07 -0.74 -5.11
CA THR A 220 -3.66 0.07 -6.25
C THR A 220 -2.44 -0.55 -6.92
N ASP A 221 -2.61 -1.00 -8.16
CA ASP A 221 -1.54 -1.62 -8.93
C ASP A 221 -0.75 -0.59 -9.73
N THR A 222 0.56 -0.79 -9.79
CA THR A 222 1.47 0.00 -10.63
C THR A 222 2.13 -0.89 -11.67
N PRO A 223 2.40 -0.39 -12.89
CA PRO A 223 3.13 -1.15 -13.90
C PRO A 223 4.62 -1.31 -13.59
N VAL A 224 5.11 -0.86 -12.43
CA VAL A 224 6.54 -0.88 -12.06
C VAL A 224 6.88 -2.21 -11.39
N PRO A 225 7.80 -3.01 -11.96
CA PRO A 225 8.28 -4.23 -11.31
C PRO A 225 8.91 -3.93 -9.94
N GLU A 226 8.83 -4.87 -8.99
CA GLU A 226 9.46 -4.71 -7.67
C GLU A 226 10.99 -4.57 -7.73
N SER A 227 11.61 -5.20 -8.72
CA SER A 227 13.04 -5.03 -9.02
C SER A 227 13.40 -3.60 -9.41
N GLY A 228 12.41 -2.75 -9.64
CA GLY A 228 12.56 -1.37 -10.07
C GLY A 228 12.68 -1.23 -11.58
N VAL A 229 12.75 0.03 -12.00
CA VAL A 229 13.35 0.47 -13.26
C VAL A 229 14.88 0.53 -13.02
N PRO A 230 15.78 0.40 -14.02
CA PRO A 230 17.22 0.48 -13.79
C PRO A 230 17.62 1.66 -12.90
N GLY A 231 18.18 1.38 -11.71
CA GLY A 231 18.68 2.37 -10.75
C GLY A 231 17.87 2.59 -9.46
N GLU A 232 16.62 2.14 -9.37
CA GLU A 232 15.77 2.39 -8.18
C GLU A 232 14.89 1.17 -7.82
N ALA A 233 15.34 0.34 -6.87
CA ALA A 233 14.61 -0.84 -6.43
C ALA A 233 13.71 -0.54 -5.23
N THR A 234 12.38 -0.70 -5.38
CA THR A 234 11.39 -0.46 -4.32
C THR A 234 11.04 -1.71 -3.51
N ARG A 235 11.62 -2.87 -3.85
CA ARG A 235 11.37 -4.16 -3.19
C ARG A 235 11.58 -4.11 -1.67
N GLN A 236 12.62 -3.42 -1.21
CA GLN A 236 12.91 -3.32 0.22
C GLN A 236 11.83 -2.53 0.97
N ASP A 237 11.36 -1.43 0.38
CA ASP A 237 10.31 -0.60 0.97
C ASP A 237 8.99 -1.35 1.06
N VAL A 238 8.58 -2.02 -0.02
CA VAL A 238 7.34 -2.82 -0.04
C VAL A 238 7.39 -3.96 0.97
N ARG A 239 8.54 -4.62 1.13
CA ARG A 239 8.73 -5.65 2.17
C ARG A 239 8.65 -5.07 3.57
N ARG A 240 9.28 -3.92 3.81
CA ARG A 240 9.22 -3.23 5.10
C ARG A 240 7.79 -2.84 5.45
N GLN A 241 7.07 -2.24 4.50
CA GLN A 241 5.65 -1.90 4.64
C GLN A 241 4.79 -3.13 4.95
N SER A 242 5.00 -4.25 4.25
CA SER A 242 4.29 -5.52 4.53
C SER A 242 4.56 -6.02 5.96
N SER A 243 5.82 -5.96 6.41
CA SER A 243 6.18 -6.33 7.78
C SER A 243 5.48 -5.48 8.81
N THR A 244 5.52 -4.15 8.65
CA THR A 244 4.88 -3.23 9.60
C THR A 244 3.36 -3.40 9.59
N LEU A 245 2.73 -3.59 8.42
CA LEU A 245 1.30 -3.94 8.37
C LEU A 245 0.99 -5.22 9.13
N ARG A 246 1.83 -6.25 9.02
CA ARG A 246 1.65 -7.52 9.74
C ARG A 246 1.70 -7.31 11.25
N GLU A 247 2.67 -6.52 11.72
CA GLU A 247 2.82 -6.15 13.13
C GLU A 247 1.60 -5.38 13.65
N ILE A 248 1.09 -4.40 12.88
CA ILE A 248 -0.11 -3.63 13.25
C ILE A 248 -1.34 -4.54 13.33
N VAL A 249 -1.56 -5.40 12.33
CA VAL A 249 -2.71 -6.32 12.32
C VAL A 249 -2.65 -7.27 13.51
N ALA A 250 -1.48 -7.85 13.80
CA ALA A 250 -1.31 -8.78 14.92
C ALA A 250 -1.46 -8.08 16.28
N GLY A 251 -0.91 -6.88 16.41
CA GLY A 251 -1.03 -6.05 17.62
C GLY A 251 -2.49 -5.68 17.90
N HIS A 252 -3.20 -5.16 16.91
CA HIS A 252 -4.60 -4.78 17.05
C HIS A 252 -5.51 -5.98 17.32
N GLU A 253 -5.22 -7.14 16.71
CA GLU A 253 -5.91 -8.38 17.03
C GLU A 253 -5.77 -8.76 18.51
N ALA A 254 -4.55 -8.69 19.04
CA ALA A 254 -4.26 -9.02 20.42
C ALA A 254 -4.97 -8.08 21.40
N GLU A 255 -4.96 -6.77 21.10
CA GLU A 255 -5.64 -5.75 21.90
C GLU A 255 -7.15 -5.95 21.90
N LEU A 256 -7.76 -6.17 20.72
CA LEU A 256 -9.19 -6.38 20.60
C LEU A 256 -9.62 -7.68 21.30
N LEU A 257 -8.84 -8.75 21.16
CA LEU A 257 -9.08 -10.01 21.88
C LEU A 257 -8.99 -9.81 23.40
N GLY A 258 -7.99 -9.08 23.89
CA GLY A 258 -7.86 -8.73 25.30
C GLY A 258 -9.08 -7.97 25.83
N TRP A 259 -9.53 -6.94 25.09
CA TRP A 259 -10.73 -6.18 25.43
C TRP A 259 -11.98 -7.07 25.47
N LEU A 260 -12.15 -7.96 24.49
CA LEU A 260 -13.29 -8.89 24.42
C LEU A 260 -13.31 -9.90 25.57
N ILE A 261 -12.13 -10.38 26.00
CA ILE A 261 -12.02 -11.28 27.16
C ILE A 261 -12.48 -10.56 28.43
N ASP A 262 -12.05 -9.33 28.65
CA ASP A 262 -12.48 -8.56 29.81
C ASP A 262 -13.96 -8.22 29.75
N ALA A 263 -14.49 -7.85 28.58
CA ALA A 263 -15.90 -7.57 28.36
C ALA A 263 -16.75 -8.80 28.70
N ARG A 264 -16.29 -10.00 28.30
CA ARG A 264 -16.94 -11.27 28.65
C ARG A 264 -17.04 -11.45 30.15
N THR A 265 -16.00 -11.11 30.93
CA THR A 265 -16.03 -11.25 32.39
C THR A 265 -17.04 -10.31 33.04
N ARG A 266 -17.23 -9.09 32.52
CA ARG A 266 -18.24 -8.15 33.03
C ARG A 266 -19.68 -8.48 32.60
N CYS A 267 -19.83 -9.07 31.41
CA CYS A 267 -21.14 -9.52 30.91
C CYS A 267 -21.55 -10.89 31.46
N ALA A 268 -20.68 -11.58 32.19
CA ALA A 268 -21.03 -12.84 32.83
C ALA A 268 -22.08 -12.61 33.93
N PRO A 269 -23.14 -13.43 34.02
CA PRO A 269 -24.10 -13.32 35.10
C PRO A 269 -23.39 -13.54 36.44
N GLU A 270 -23.73 -12.73 37.45
CA GLU A 270 -23.32 -13.01 38.83
C GLU A 270 -23.73 -14.44 39.16
N LYS A 271 -22.77 -15.28 39.57
CA LYS A 271 -23.10 -16.59 40.12
C LYS A 271 -24.01 -16.33 41.31
N GLY A 272 -25.30 -16.65 41.17
CA GLY A 272 -26.27 -16.54 42.23
C GLY A 272 -25.71 -17.23 43.47
N GLY A 273 -25.31 -16.42 44.46
CA GLY A 273 -25.27 -16.89 45.83
C GLY A 273 -26.69 -17.26 46.17
N THR A 274 -26.96 -18.56 46.27
CA THR A 274 -28.11 -19.04 47.02
C THR A 274 -27.93 -18.55 48.45
N ALA A 275 -28.61 -17.44 48.77
CA ALA A 275 -28.81 -16.98 50.12
C ALA A 275 -29.89 -17.85 50.78
N ALA A 276 -29.56 -18.31 51.99
CA ALA A 276 -30.41 -18.87 53.05
C ALA A 276 -31.13 -20.20 52.77
#